data_AF-A0A4Y9PXB1-F1
#
_entry.id   AF-A0A4Y9PXB1-F1
#
_cell.length_a   1.000
_cell.length_b   1.000
_cell.length_c   1.000
_cell.angle_alpha   90.00
_cell.angle_beta   90.00
_cell.angle_gamma   90.00
#
_symmetry.space_group_name_H-M   'P 1'
#
loop_
_entity.id
_entity.type
_entity.pdbx_description
1 polymer ?
#
loop_
_entity_poly.entity_id
_entity_poly.type
_entity_poly.pdbx_seq_one_letter_code
_entity_poly.pdbx_strand_id
1 'polypeptide(L)'
;MALSNVKRKPPLRLPGDDATIARLAARARAVIAADPSMTGLLTSTSSLARERAKRVAVAAVDAEKPQQQAATPVPSPDVWIWLAGVGIAAVVVSAAMMYAPLRGVRLDQTEAVPLMLTSSILAIVALGAAALLRPPARDSSGSASVMSVIAAGALVVVIGYRTVVGTSGGTAYSAAQLQLWFVFTFAQLALLIVVALRARRAGARAKLAAGVNWRGDPEWRRETKRLLEYAATLARTQPDGTAAREDLRQRWEADLAETTDVPADVLAEARAIGPGGWLVWAAYDGEIDISAGGARR
;
A
#
# COMPACT_ATOMS: atom_id res chain seq x y z
N MET A 1 -25.92 29.93 16.31
CA MET A 1 -24.57 29.85 15.72
C MET A 1 -24.41 28.49 15.05
N ALA A 2 -24.60 28.44 13.72
CA ALA A 2 -24.47 27.21 12.96
C ALA A 2 -23.00 26.99 12.58
N LEU A 3 -22.39 25.91 13.07
CA LEU A 3 -21.07 25.47 12.65
C LEU A 3 -21.16 25.03 11.20
N SER A 4 -20.63 25.84 10.28
CA SER A 4 -20.48 25.48 8.88
C SER A 4 -19.66 24.19 8.79
N ASN A 5 -20.32 23.10 8.44
CA ASN A 5 -19.71 21.84 8.05
C ASN A 5 -18.97 22.06 6.72
N VAL A 6 -17.79 22.69 6.79
CA VAL A 6 -16.87 22.74 5.66
C VAL A 6 -16.41 21.30 5.45
N LYS A 7 -17.04 20.62 4.49
CA LYS A 7 -16.58 19.36 3.92
C LYS A 7 -15.14 19.59 3.44
N ARG A 8 -14.15 19.34 4.32
CA ARG A 8 -12.74 19.42 3.95
C ARG A 8 -12.54 18.39 2.86
N LYS A 9 -12.13 18.83 1.66
CA LYS A 9 -11.72 17.93 0.60
C LYS A 9 -10.68 16.96 1.17
N PRO A 10 -10.73 15.66 0.82
CA PRO A 10 -9.70 14.73 1.23
C PRO A 10 -8.33 15.28 0.79
N PRO A 11 -7.28 15.09 1.61
CA PRO A 11 -5.94 15.51 1.23
C PRO A 11 -5.62 14.91 -0.14
N LEU A 12 -5.11 15.75 -1.04
CA LEU A 12 -4.74 15.33 -2.37
C LEU A 12 -3.56 14.37 -2.24
N ARG A 13 -3.83 13.06 -2.27
CA ARG A 13 -2.78 12.07 -2.46
C ARG A 13 -2.35 12.18 -3.91
N LEU A 14 -1.13 12.65 -4.10
CA LEU A 14 -0.52 12.69 -5.43
C LEU A 14 -0.50 11.26 -6.00
N PRO A 15 -0.81 11.09 -7.29
CA PRO A 15 -0.49 9.85 -7.97
C PRO A 15 1.03 9.61 -7.87
N GLY A 16 1.47 8.37 -7.65
CA GLY A 16 2.89 8.05 -7.47
C GLY A 16 3.13 7.03 -6.37
N ASP A 17 4.17 6.21 -6.52
CA ASP A 17 4.63 5.34 -5.45
C ASP A 17 5.49 6.14 -4.44
N ASP A 18 5.59 5.63 -3.21
CA ASP A 18 6.33 6.28 -2.12
C ASP A 18 7.81 6.51 -2.50
N ALA A 19 8.36 5.63 -3.33
CA ALA A 19 9.73 5.72 -3.82
C ALA A 19 9.92 6.93 -4.74
N THR A 20 8.96 7.22 -5.61
CA THR A 20 8.96 8.36 -6.53
C THR A 20 8.86 9.68 -5.77
N ILE A 21 7.97 9.74 -4.77
CA ILE A 21 7.83 10.90 -3.89
C ILE A 21 9.15 11.17 -3.14
N ALA A 22 9.78 10.12 -2.59
CA ALA A 22 11.05 10.23 -1.87
C ALA A 22 12.20 10.70 -2.79
N ARG A 23 12.27 10.21 -4.03
CA ARG A 23 13.27 10.65 -5.02
C ARG A 23 13.11 12.14 -5.36
N LEU A 24 11.89 12.59 -5.65
CA LEU A 24 11.62 14.01 -5.93
C LEU A 24 11.88 14.90 -4.70
N ALA A 25 11.62 14.42 -3.48
CA ALA A 25 11.96 15.15 -2.25
C ALA A 25 13.49 15.27 -2.06
N ALA A 26 14.25 14.23 -2.39
CA ALA A 26 15.72 14.28 -2.34
C ALA A 26 16.29 15.29 -3.36
N ARG A 27 15.71 15.32 -4.57
CA ARG A 27 16.03 16.32 -5.61
C ARG A 27 15.69 17.74 -5.19
N ALA A 28 14.48 17.97 -4.68
CA ALA A 28 14.07 19.27 -4.14
C ALA A 28 15.02 19.75 -3.02
N ARG A 29 15.43 18.84 -2.14
CA ARG A 29 16.43 19.12 -1.10
C ARG A 29 17.79 19.52 -1.69
N ALA A 30 18.26 18.83 -2.73
CA ALA A 30 19.53 19.16 -3.38
C ALA A 30 19.50 20.56 -4.03
N VAL A 31 18.40 20.88 -4.72
CA VAL A 31 18.19 22.21 -5.34
C VAL A 31 18.13 23.32 -4.28
N ILE A 32 17.44 23.08 -3.16
CA ILE A 32 17.36 24.02 -2.04
C ILE A 32 18.73 24.18 -1.35
N ALA A 33 19.47 23.08 -1.16
CA ALA A 33 20.78 23.11 -0.50
C ALA A 33 21.85 23.88 -1.28
N ALA A 34 21.67 24.03 -2.60
CA ALA A 34 22.52 24.85 -3.44
C ALA A 34 22.32 26.37 -3.23
N ASP A 35 21.23 26.78 -2.56
CA ASP A 35 20.91 28.17 -2.26
C ASP A 35 21.13 28.48 -0.76
N PRO A 36 22.18 29.25 -0.39
CA PRO A 36 22.48 29.57 0.99
C PRO A 36 21.33 30.27 1.73
N SER A 37 20.52 31.07 1.01
CA SER A 37 19.39 31.82 1.58
C SER A 37 18.27 30.91 2.08
N MET A 38 18.21 29.67 1.58
CA MET A 38 17.18 28.69 1.87
C MET A 38 17.62 27.64 2.91
N THR A 39 18.80 27.78 3.51
CA THR A 39 19.31 26.86 4.55
C THR A 39 18.35 26.76 5.76
N GLY A 40 17.67 27.87 6.09
CA GLY A 40 16.64 27.90 7.13
C GLY A 40 15.46 26.96 6.84
N LEU A 41 15.05 26.85 5.57
CA LEU A 41 13.98 25.94 5.13
C LEU A 41 14.34 24.48 5.39
N LEU A 42 15.57 24.06 5.08
CA LEU A 42 16.03 22.69 5.34
C LEU A 42 16.05 22.36 6.83
N THR A 43 16.49 23.31 7.66
CA THR A 43 16.51 23.14 9.11
C THR A 43 15.09 22.99 9.66
N SER A 44 14.17 23.85 9.24
CA SER A 44 12.76 23.84 9.66
C SER A 44 11.98 22.63 9.16
N THR A 45 12.21 22.16 7.94
CA THR A 45 11.61 20.91 7.44
C THR A 45 12.14 19.69 8.19
N SER A 46 13.43 19.67 8.55
CA SER A 46 14.01 18.59 9.36
C SER A 46 13.46 18.55 10.79
N SER A 47 13.20 19.70 11.40
CA SER A 47 12.59 19.77 12.73
C SER A 47 11.14 19.32 12.66
N LEU A 48 10.39 19.73 11.64
CA LEU A 48 9.02 19.27 11.38
C LEU A 48 8.95 17.75 11.17
N ALA A 49 9.86 17.18 10.37
CA ALA A 49 9.91 15.74 10.14
C ALA A 49 10.23 14.97 11.42
N ARG A 50 11.18 15.46 12.24
CA ARG A 50 11.50 14.86 13.55
C ARG A 50 10.34 14.96 14.53
N GLU A 51 9.67 16.10 14.58
CA GLU A 51 8.52 16.33 15.43
C GLU A 51 7.36 15.41 15.04
N ARG A 52 7.10 15.25 13.74
CA ARG A 52 6.15 14.27 13.23
C ARG A 52 6.55 12.84 13.62
N ALA A 53 7.81 12.44 13.39
CA ALA A 53 8.28 11.09 13.70
C ALA A 53 8.14 10.75 15.19
N LYS A 54 8.49 11.69 16.08
CA LYS A 54 8.28 11.53 17.54
C LYS A 54 6.81 11.31 17.87
N ARG A 55 5.92 12.09 17.27
CA ARG A 55 4.47 11.99 17.51
C ARG A 55 3.86 10.71 16.94
N VAL A 56 4.32 10.26 15.76
CA VAL A 56 3.95 8.95 15.19
C VAL A 56 4.38 7.82 16.14
N ALA A 57 5.59 7.90 16.69
CA ALA A 57 6.08 6.90 17.65
C ALA A 57 5.23 6.86 18.93
N VAL A 58 4.87 8.02 19.49
CA VAL A 58 3.99 8.10 20.68
C VAL A 58 2.59 7.54 20.37
N ALA A 59 2.00 7.91 19.24
CA ALA A 59 0.68 7.42 18.82
C ALA A 59 0.68 5.90 18.57
N ALA A 60 1.77 5.33 18.06
CA ALA A 60 1.91 3.89 17.89
C ALA A 60 1.91 3.15 19.24
N VAL A 61 2.59 3.69 20.25
CA VAL A 61 2.61 3.14 21.62
C VAL A 61 1.23 3.20 22.27
N ASP A 62 0.48 4.29 22.09
CA ASP A 62 -0.86 4.43 22.67
C ASP A 62 -1.94 3.64 21.91
N ALA A 63 -1.74 3.35 20.62
CA ALA A 63 -2.62 2.45 19.86
C ALA A 63 -2.47 0.97 20.29
N GLU A 64 -1.33 0.62 20.89
CA GLU A 64 -1.07 -0.73 21.41
C GLU A 64 -1.80 -1.00 22.74
N LYS A 65 -1.99 0.03 23.58
CA LYS A 65 -2.66 -0.05 24.89
C LYS A 65 -4.13 -0.53 24.85
N PRO A 66 -5.02 -0.07 23.96
CA PRO A 66 -6.41 -0.55 23.92
C PRO A 66 -6.56 -1.98 23.37
N GLN A 67 -5.51 -2.61 22.81
CA GLN A 67 -5.57 -4.00 22.37
C GLN A 67 -5.31 -5.03 23.48
N GLN A 68 -4.83 -4.61 24.65
CA GLN A 68 -4.60 -5.51 25.80
C GLN A 68 -5.87 -5.77 26.66
N GLN A 69 -7.00 -5.11 26.41
CA GLN A 69 -8.19 -5.20 27.26
C GLN A 69 -9.29 -6.18 26.81
N ALA A 70 -9.02 -7.10 25.87
CA ALA A 70 -9.97 -8.18 25.56
C ALA A 70 -9.28 -9.55 25.56
N ALA A 71 -9.34 -10.22 26.72
CA ALA A 71 -8.84 -11.57 26.98
C ALA A 71 -9.59 -12.63 26.15
N THR A 72 -9.15 -12.81 24.90
CA THR A 72 -9.28 -14.10 24.18
C THR A 72 -7.88 -14.50 23.75
N PRO A 73 -7.51 -15.79 23.80
CA PRO A 73 -6.21 -16.23 23.31
C PRO A 73 -6.16 -15.96 21.80
N VAL A 74 -5.54 -14.85 21.43
CA VAL A 74 -5.30 -14.52 20.03
C VAL A 74 -4.19 -15.46 19.59
N PRO A 75 -4.41 -16.36 18.61
CA PRO A 75 -3.34 -17.20 18.09
C PRO A 75 -2.19 -16.32 17.61
N SER A 76 -0.96 -16.81 17.76
CA SER A 76 0.21 -16.01 17.44
C SER A 76 0.13 -15.53 15.98
N PRO A 77 0.56 -14.28 15.71
CA PRO A 77 0.65 -13.73 14.35
C PRO A 77 1.29 -14.69 13.34
N ASP A 78 2.25 -15.48 13.82
CA ASP A 78 3.01 -16.44 13.04
C ASP A 78 2.15 -17.61 12.55
N VAL A 79 1.20 -18.08 13.37
CA VAL A 79 0.26 -19.13 12.97
C VAL A 79 -0.61 -18.68 11.80
N TRP A 80 -1.09 -17.43 11.82
CA TRP A 80 -1.87 -16.90 10.71
C TRP A 80 -1.06 -16.82 9.42
N ILE A 81 0.18 -16.34 9.51
CA ILE A 81 1.09 -16.21 8.35
C ILE A 81 1.40 -17.58 7.76
N TRP A 82 1.70 -18.56 8.62
CA TRP A 82 1.93 -19.95 8.20
C TRP A 82 0.71 -20.55 7.52
N LEU A 83 -0.49 -20.42 8.11
CA LEU A 83 -1.72 -20.94 7.51
C LEU A 83 -2.04 -20.30 6.16
N ALA A 84 -1.88 -18.98 6.04
CA ALA A 84 -2.07 -18.28 4.78
C ALA A 84 -1.03 -18.72 3.73
N GLY A 85 0.25 -18.80 4.11
CA GLY A 85 1.32 -19.22 3.21
C GLY A 85 1.17 -20.65 2.70
N VAL A 86 0.91 -21.60 3.61
CA VAL A 86 0.65 -23.01 3.27
C VAL A 86 -0.59 -23.13 2.39
N GLY A 87 -1.66 -22.40 2.71
CA GLY A 87 -2.89 -22.39 1.92
C GLY A 87 -2.68 -21.89 0.50
N ILE A 88 -1.97 -20.77 0.33
CA ILE A 88 -1.65 -20.20 -1.00
C ILE A 88 -0.75 -21.16 -1.79
N ALA A 89 0.28 -21.73 -1.16
CA ALA A 89 1.16 -22.69 -1.82
C ALA A 89 0.40 -23.93 -2.31
N ALA A 90 -0.50 -24.46 -1.47
CA ALA A 90 -1.33 -25.61 -1.81
C ALA A 90 -2.29 -25.31 -2.97
N VAL A 91 -2.86 -24.08 -3.04
CA VAL A 91 -3.63 -23.63 -4.20
C VAL A 91 -2.79 -23.67 -5.48
N VAL A 92 -1.57 -23.14 -5.43
CA VAL A 92 -0.68 -23.10 -6.59
C VAL A 92 -0.36 -24.51 -7.08
N VAL A 93 -0.10 -25.45 -6.16
CA VAL A 93 0.12 -26.87 -6.50
C VAL A 93 -1.13 -27.47 -7.15
N SER A 94 -2.32 -27.26 -6.57
CA SER A 94 -3.58 -27.75 -7.15
C SER A 94 -3.82 -27.20 -8.56
N ALA A 95 -3.57 -25.91 -8.77
CA ALA A 95 -3.71 -25.25 -10.07
C ALA A 95 -2.68 -25.76 -11.08
N ALA A 96 -1.43 -25.98 -10.67
CA ALA A 96 -0.36 -26.49 -11.51
C ALA A 96 -0.66 -27.90 -12.04
N MET A 97 -1.27 -28.76 -11.22
CA MET A 97 -1.69 -30.10 -11.67
C MET A 97 -2.74 -30.06 -12.77
N MET A 98 -3.51 -28.98 -12.86
CA MET A 98 -4.51 -28.78 -13.91
C MET A 98 -4.03 -27.93 -15.09
N TYR A 99 -2.79 -27.43 -15.06
CA TYR A 99 -2.27 -26.65 -16.17
C TYR A 99 -1.96 -27.52 -17.40
N ALA A 100 -1.75 -26.89 -18.55
CA ALA A 100 -1.26 -27.59 -19.73
C ALA A 100 0.11 -28.22 -19.41
N PRO A 101 0.42 -29.44 -19.90
CA PRO A 101 1.73 -30.03 -19.74
C PRO A 101 2.78 -29.10 -20.36
N LEU A 102 3.63 -28.51 -19.50
CA LEU A 102 4.77 -27.73 -19.94
C LEU A 102 5.73 -28.67 -20.69
N ARG A 103 6.33 -28.19 -21.79
CA ARG A 103 7.25 -28.98 -22.61
C ARG A 103 8.34 -29.59 -21.71
N GLY A 104 8.35 -30.93 -21.60
CA GLY A 104 9.35 -31.68 -20.83
C GLY A 104 8.90 -32.21 -19.47
N VAL A 105 7.73 -31.82 -18.95
CA VAL A 105 7.20 -32.35 -17.67
C VAL A 105 5.88 -33.08 -17.95
N ARG A 106 5.93 -34.41 -17.91
CA ARG A 106 4.74 -35.28 -17.93
C ARG A 106 4.63 -35.94 -16.55
N LEU A 107 3.70 -35.46 -15.74
CA LEU A 107 3.29 -36.17 -14.53
C LEU A 107 2.28 -37.26 -14.93
N ASP A 108 2.47 -38.46 -14.41
CA ASP A 108 1.48 -39.53 -14.57
C ASP A 108 0.20 -39.15 -13.82
N GLN A 109 -0.96 -39.49 -14.39
CA GLN A 109 -2.26 -39.13 -13.82
C GLN A 109 -2.52 -39.81 -12.49
N THR A 110 -1.99 -41.01 -12.33
CA THR A 110 -2.02 -41.80 -11.09
C THR A 110 -1.40 -41.05 -9.92
N GLU A 111 -0.41 -40.18 -10.19
CA GLU A 111 0.25 -39.32 -9.20
C GLU A 111 -0.38 -37.92 -9.12
N ALA A 112 -0.82 -37.37 -10.26
CA ALA A 112 -1.35 -36.01 -10.33
C ALA A 112 -2.71 -35.86 -9.62
N VAL A 113 -3.61 -36.84 -9.72
CA VAL A 113 -4.95 -36.76 -9.12
C VAL A 113 -4.90 -36.77 -7.58
N PRO A 114 -4.16 -37.70 -6.92
CA PRO A 114 -3.98 -37.64 -5.48
C PRO A 114 -3.33 -36.34 -5.00
N LEU A 115 -2.33 -35.84 -5.73
CA LEU A 115 -1.65 -34.58 -5.39
C LEU A 115 -2.58 -33.38 -5.51
N MET A 116 -3.39 -33.32 -6.57
CA MET A 116 -4.43 -32.31 -6.75
C MET A 116 -5.47 -32.35 -5.61
N LEU A 117 -5.95 -33.54 -5.23
CA LEU A 117 -6.93 -33.68 -4.14
C LEU A 117 -6.36 -33.26 -2.79
N THR A 118 -5.20 -33.79 -2.44
CA THR A 118 -4.53 -33.49 -1.15
C THR A 118 -4.18 -32.02 -1.02
N SER A 119 -3.61 -31.41 -2.07
CA SER A 119 -3.34 -29.97 -2.09
C SER A 119 -4.63 -29.15 -2.03
N SER A 120 -5.71 -29.58 -2.68
CA SER A 120 -6.97 -28.85 -2.64
C SER A 120 -7.64 -28.85 -1.27
N ILE A 121 -7.63 -30.01 -0.59
CA ILE A 121 -8.14 -30.14 0.78
C ILE A 121 -7.28 -29.31 1.73
N LEU A 122 -5.95 -29.42 1.64
CA LEU A 122 -5.02 -28.65 2.46
C LEU A 122 -5.22 -27.14 2.27
N ALA A 123 -5.38 -26.69 1.03
CA ALA A 123 -5.67 -25.29 0.71
C ALA A 123 -6.96 -24.81 1.40
N ILE A 124 -8.04 -25.58 1.30
CA ILE A 124 -9.33 -25.21 1.90
C ILE A 124 -9.24 -25.15 3.42
N VAL A 125 -8.60 -26.14 4.06
CA VAL A 125 -8.43 -26.17 5.52
C VAL A 125 -7.56 -25.02 6.00
N ALA A 126 -6.39 -24.82 5.38
CA ALA A 126 -5.44 -23.79 5.79
C ALA A 126 -5.97 -22.38 5.53
N LEU A 127 -6.52 -22.10 4.34
CA LEU A 127 -7.13 -20.81 4.04
C LEU A 127 -8.42 -20.59 4.84
N GLY A 128 -9.21 -21.62 5.09
CA GLY A 128 -10.39 -21.57 5.96
C GLY A 128 -10.02 -21.17 7.38
N ALA A 129 -8.99 -21.80 7.96
CA ALA A 129 -8.46 -21.42 9.26
C ALA A 129 -7.92 -19.98 9.25
N ALA A 130 -7.12 -19.61 8.25
CA ALA A 130 -6.62 -18.24 8.10
C ALA A 130 -7.76 -17.21 7.94
N ALA A 131 -8.85 -17.57 7.25
CA ALA A 131 -10.02 -16.73 7.08
C ALA A 131 -10.82 -16.55 8.38
N LEU A 132 -10.82 -17.54 9.28
CA LEU A 132 -11.47 -17.44 10.60
C LEU A 132 -10.62 -16.59 11.56
N LEU A 133 -9.31 -16.79 11.54
CA LEU A 133 -8.36 -16.08 12.40
C LEU A 133 -8.24 -14.59 12.05
N ARG A 134 -7.92 -13.76 13.05
CA ARG A 134 -7.68 -12.32 12.83
C ARG A 134 -6.31 -12.14 12.15
N PRO A 135 -6.23 -11.47 10.99
CA PRO A 135 -4.94 -11.18 10.37
C PRO A 135 -4.12 -10.26 11.27
N PRO A 136 -2.79 -10.44 11.33
CA PRO A 136 -1.93 -9.53 12.08
C PRO A 136 -1.92 -8.14 11.44
N ALA A 137 -1.88 -7.10 12.27
CA ALA A 137 -1.82 -5.69 11.86
C ALA A 137 -0.40 -5.24 11.43
N ARG A 138 0.40 -6.14 10.85
CA ARG A 138 1.80 -5.91 10.44
C ARG A 138 1.95 -5.89 8.93
N ASP A 139 3.06 -5.35 8.42
CA ASP A 139 3.37 -5.27 6.98
C ASP A 139 3.30 -6.62 6.25
N SER A 140 3.57 -7.73 6.96
CA SER A 140 3.43 -9.10 6.45
C SER A 140 2.00 -9.45 5.98
N SER A 141 0.97 -8.78 6.49
CA SER A 141 -0.41 -8.91 6.00
C SER A 141 -0.60 -8.33 4.60
N GLY A 142 0.19 -7.32 4.23
CA GLY A 142 0.22 -6.76 2.87
C GLY A 142 0.70 -7.79 1.86
N SER A 143 1.82 -8.47 2.17
CA SER A 143 2.38 -9.54 1.33
C SER A 143 1.40 -10.69 1.15
N ALA A 144 0.70 -11.12 2.21
CA ALA A 144 -0.32 -12.16 2.10
C ALA A 144 -1.51 -11.76 1.21
N SER A 145 -1.92 -10.49 1.24
CA SER A 145 -2.96 -9.96 0.35
C SER A 145 -2.52 -10.00 -1.12
N VAL A 146 -1.31 -9.52 -1.42
CA VAL A 146 -0.74 -9.53 -2.77
C VAL A 146 -0.60 -10.96 -3.29
N MET A 147 -0.03 -11.87 -2.50
CA MET A 147 0.13 -13.27 -2.87
C MET A 147 -1.21 -13.97 -3.09
N SER A 148 -2.23 -13.65 -2.28
CA SER A 148 -3.59 -14.19 -2.48
C SER A 148 -4.21 -13.71 -3.79
N VAL A 149 -4.01 -12.44 -4.16
CA VAL A 149 -4.49 -11.87 -5.43
C VAL A 149 -3.78 -12.51 -6.63
N ILE A 150 -2.46 -12.69 -6.54
CA ILE A 150 -1.67 -13.36 -7.59
C ILE A 150 -2.15 -14.80 -7.77
N ALA A 151 -2.30 -15.55 -6.67
CA ALA A 151 -2.79 -16.93 -6.71
C ALA A 151 -4.23 -17.03 -7.25
N ALA A 152 -5.11 -16.09 -6.87
CA ALA A 152 -6.47 -16.01 -7.41
C ALA A 152 -6.46 -15.71 -8.92
N GLY A 153 -5.60 -14.79 -9.38
CA GLY A 153 -5.43 -14.50 -10.81
C GLY A 153 -4.95 -15.73 -11.58
N ALA A 154 -3.96 -16.45 -11.06
CA ALA A 154 -3.48 -17.70 -11.65
C ALA A 154 -4.60 -18.75 -11.75
N LEU A 155 -5.38 -18.95 -10.67
CA LEU A 155 -6.55 -19.83 -10.66
C LEU A 155 -7.57 -19.48 -11.75
N VAL A 156 -7.88 -18.20 -11.92
CA VAL A 156 -8.83 -17.73 -12.96
C VAL A 156 -8.31 -18.05 -14.36
N VAL A 157 -7.00 -17.90 -14.60
CA VAL A 157 -6.38 -18.30 -15.87
C VAL A 157 -6.50 -19.81 -16.09
N VAL A 158 -6.25 -20.63 -15.07
CA VAL A 158 -6.39 -22.10 -15.17
C VAL A 158 -7.84 -22.51 -15.42
N ILE A 159 -8.79 -21.88 -14.74
CA ILE A 159 -10.23 -22.07 -14.99
C ILE A 159 -10.55 -21.76 -16.46
N GLY A 160 -10.14 -20.59 -16.96
CA GLY A 160 -10.39 -20.16 -18.34
C GLY A 160 -9.77 -21.10 -19.37
N TYR A 161 -8.55 -21.58 -19.13
CA TYR A 161 -7.93 -22.60 -19.97
C TYR A 161 -8.76 -23.89 -19.96
N ARG A 162 -9.17 -24.38 -18.78
CA ARG A 162 -9.91 -25.63 -18.63
C ARG A 162 -11.34 -25.57 -19.16
N THR A 163 -12.01 -24.42 -19.13
CA THR A 163 -13.33 -24.26 -19.73
C THR A 163 -13.28 -24.31 -21.25
N VAL A 164 -12.21 -23.81 -21.87
CA VAL A 164 -12.02 -23.85 -23.33
C VAL A 164 -11.59 -25.24 -23.81
N VAL A 165 -10.67 -25.86 -23.08
CA VAL A 165 -10.00 -27.10 -23.50
C VAL A 165 -10.76 -28.36 -23.06
N GLY A 166 -11.55 -28.27 -21.99
CA GLY A 166 -12.35 -29.39 -21.49
C GLY A 166 -11.50 -30.61 -21.13
N THR A 167 -11.97 -31.79 -21.55
CA THR A 167 -11.32 -33.10 -21.29
C THR A 167 -10.30 -33.50 -22.36
N SER A 168 -10.17 -32.76 -23.46
CA SER A 168 -9.38 -33.15 -24.64
C SER A 168 -7.96 -32.58 -24.71
N GLY A 169 -7.56 -31.76 -23.73
CA GLY A 169 -6.30 -31.01 -23.67
C GLY A 169 -4.99 -31.75 -23.40
N GLY A 170 -4.89 -33.04 -23.74
CA GLY A 170 -3.68 -33.83 -23.47
C GLY A 170 -3.51 -34.29 -22.02
N THR A 171 -4.52 -34.08 -21.18
CA THR A 171 -4.63 -34.68 -19.83
C THR A 171 -5.94 -35.47 -19.79
N ALA A 172 -5.89 -36.79 -19.65
CA ALA A 172 -7.06 -37.67 -19.71
C ALA A 172 -7.90 -37.62 -18.41
N TYR A 173 -8.32 -36.44 -17.96
CA TYR A 173 -9.17 -36.31 -16.78
C TYR A 173 -10.61 -36.69 -17.12
N SER A 174 -11.26 -37.45 -16.24
CA SER A 174 -12.67 -37.77 -16.39
C SER A 174 -13.54 -36.52 -16.13
N ALA A 175 -14.75 -36.49 -16.68
CA ALA A 175 -15.70 -35.39 -16.44
C ALA A 175 -15.98 -35.18 -14.94
N ALA A 176 -16.08 -36.27 -14.18
CA ALA A 176 -16.28 -36.23 -12.73
C ALA A 176 -15.09 -35.60 -11.99
N GLN A 177 -13.85 -35.92 -12.39
CA GLN A 177 -12.64 -35.32 -11.80
C GLN A 177 -12.58 -33.82 -12.09
N LEU A 178 -12.92 -33.41 -13.31
CA LEU A 178 -12.94 -32.01 -13.71
C LEU A 178 -14.01 -31.21 -12.96
N GLN A 179 -15.21 -31.77 -12.80
CA GLN A 179 -16.29 -31.15 -12.03
C GLN A 179 -15.91 -31.01 -10.55
N LEU A 180 -15.33 -32.05 -9.96
CA LEU A 180 -14.87 -32.02 -8.56
C LEU A 180 -13.77 -30.97 -8.36
N TRP A 181 -12.82 -30.88 -9.30
CA TRP A 181 -11.79 -29.84 -9.25
C TRP A 181 -12.42 -28.45 -9.28
N PHE A 182 -13.34 -28.16 -10.21
CA PHE A 182 -14.01 -26.86 -10.25
C PHE A 182 -14.67 -26.49 -8.92
N VAL A 183 -15.33 -27.43 -8.25
CA VAL A 183 -15.92 -27.18 -6.91
C VAL A 183 -14.85 -26.73 -5.91
N PHE A 184 -13.71 -27.44 -5.84
CA PHE A 184 -12.61 -27.05 -4.96
C PHE A 184 -11.98 -25.72 -5.35
N THR A 185 -11.79 -25.49 -6.64
CA THR A 185 -11.22 -24.25 -7.20
C THR A 185 -12.07 -23.04 -6.88
N PHE A 186 -13.41 -23.13 -7.00
CA PHE A 186 -14.30 -22.04 -6.61
C PHE A 186 -14.27 -21.79 -5.10
N ALA A 187 -14.22 -22.83 -4.28
CA ALA A 187 -14.06 -22.70 -2.83
C ALA A 187 -12.73 -22.01 -2.46
N GLN A 188 -11.62 -22.41 -3.09
CA GLN A 188 -10.31 -21.78 -2.93
C GLN A 188 -10.32 -20.31 -3.35
N LEU A 189 -10.93 -20.00 -4.50
CA LEU A 189 -11.03 -18.63 -5.00
C LEU A 189 -11.78 -17.74 -4.01
N ALA A 190 -12.92 -18.22 -3.49
CA ALA A 190 -13.69 -17.51 -2.47
C ALA A 190 -12.85 -17.27 -1.20
N LEU A 191 -12.12 -18.28 -0.73
CA LEU A 191 -11.26 -18.16 0.45
C LEU A 191 -10.10 -17.18 0.24
N LEU A 192 -9.44 -17.20 -0.92
CA LEU A 192 -8.39 -16.24 -1.27
C LEU A 192 -8.91 -14.81 -1.29
N ILE A 193 -10.12 -14.58 -1.85
CA ILE A 193 -10.77 -13.26 -1.83
C ILE A 193 -11.02 -12.82 -0.39
N VAL A 194 -11.58 -13.69 0.46
CA VAL A 194 -11.83 -13.39 1.87
C VAL A 194 -10.54 -13.05 2.61
N VAL A 195 -9.48 -13.85 2.45
CA VAL A 195 -8.16 -13.62 3.07
C VAL A 195 -7.56 -12.31 2.57
N ALA A 196 -7.58 -12.05 1.27
CA ALA A 196 -7.06 -10.83 0.67
C ALA A 196 -7.79 -9.58 1.20
N LEU A 197 -9.12 -9.62 1.28
CA LEU A 197 -9.95 -8.53 1.80
C LEU A 197 -9.73 -8.33 3.30
N ARG A 198 -9.65 -9.39 4.09
CA ARG A 198 -9.40 -9.30 5.54
C ARG A 198 -8.01 -8.75 5.82
N ALA A 199 -6.99 -9.23 5.13
CA ALA A 199 -5.63 -8.75 5.25
C ALA A 199 -5.53 -7.27 4.83
N ARG A 200 -6.15 -6.89 3.70
CA ARG A 200 -6.21 -5.48 3.26
C ARG A 200 -6.94 -4.59 4.25
N ARG A 201 -8.06 -5.05 4.81
CA ARG A 201 -8.81 -4.32 5.86
C ARG A 201 -8.02 -4.21 7.15
N ALA A 202 -7.27 -5.24 7.55
CA ALA A 202 -6.40 -5.21 8.71
C ALA A 202 -5.26 -4.21 8.51
N GLY A 203 -4.58 -4.24 7.35
CA GLY A 203 -3.55 -3.26 7.00
C GLY A 203 -4.11 -1.84 6.89
N ALA A 204 -5.29 -1.65 6.30
CA ALA A 204 -5.96 -0.34 6.26
C ALA A 204 -6.33 0.14 7.66
N ARG A 205 -6.82 -0.73 8.55
CA ARG A 205 -7.11 -0.40 9.95
C ARG A 205 -5.85 -0.14 10.76
N ALA A 206 -4.73 -0.79 10.46
CA ALA A 206 -3.45 -0.55 11.10
C ALA A 206 -2.87 0.80 10.66
N LYS A 207 -2.90 1.10 9.35
CA LYS A 207 -2.53 2.41 8.80
C LYS A 207 -3.44 3.52 9.31
N LEU A 208 -4.74 3.24 9.42
CA LEU A 208 -5.68 4.12 10.08
C LEU A 208 -5.31 4.25 11.55
N ALA A 209 -5.16 3.20 12.35
CA ALA A 209 -4.80 3.30 13.77
C ALA A 209 -3.48 4.07 14.00
N ALA A 210 -2.46 3.82 13.18
CA ALA A 210 -1.21 4.58 13.14
C ALA A 210 -1.43 6.07 12.78
N GLY A 211 -2.51 6.38 12.06
CA GLY A 211 -2.98 7.73 11.73
C GLY A 211 -4.23 8.24 12.47
N VAL A 212 -4.85 7.50 13.41
CA VAL A 212 -6.24 7.74 13.88
C VAL A 212 -6.32 8.19 15.33
N ASN A 213 -5.27 8.08 16.14
CA ASN A 213 -5.23 8.83 17.40
C ASN A 213 -4.84 10.31 17.23
N TRP A 214 -4.74 10.82 16.00
CA TRP A 214 -4.43 12.22 15.71
C TRP A 214 -5.65 13.16 15.69
N ARG A 215 -6.87 12.64 15.49
CA ARG A 215 -8.08 13.47 15.27
C ARG A 215 -9.01 13.61 16.47
N GLY A 216 -8.85 12.79 17.51
CA GLY A 216 -9.78 12.73 18.64
C GLY A 216 -9.59 13.86 19.65
N ASP A 217 -8.35 14.13 20.02
CA ASP A 217 -8.03 15.01 21.15
C ASP A 217 -8.12 16.51 20.75
N PRO A 218 -8.90 17.33 21.48
CA PRO A 218 -9.06 18.76 21.20
C PRO A 218 -7.77 19.59 21.36
N GLU A 219 -6.79 19.15 22.15
CA GLU A 219 -5.49 19.82 22.23
C GLU A 219 -4.64 19.51 21.00
N TRP A 220 -4.62 18.23 20.60
CA TRP A 220 -3.97 17.79 19.37
C TRP A 220 -4.55 18.45 18.12
N ARG A 221 -5.87 18.65 18.04
CA ARG A 221 -6.48 19.39 16.91
C ARG A 221 -5.95 20.81 16.77
N ARG A 222 -5.67 21.51 17.88
CA ARG A 222 -5.10 22.86 17.85
C ARG A 222 -3.64 22.83 17.45
N GLU A 223 -2.90 21.86 17.94
CA GLU A 223 -1.47 21.74 17.66
C GLU A 223 -1.18 21.24 16.23
N THR A 224 -1.95 20.27 15.74
CA THR A 224 -1.94 19.86 14.33
C THR A 224 -2.32 21.03 13.43
N LYS A 225 -3.29 21.87 13.81
CA LYS A 225 -3.63 23.07 13.04
C LYS A 225 -2.45 24.06 12.97
N ARG A 226 -1.77 24.32 14.10
CA ARG A 226 -0.57 25.17 14.13
C ARG A 226 0.57 24.61 13.29
N LEU A 227 0.80 23.30 13.35
CA LEU A 227 1.82 22.63 12.54
C LEU A 227 1.49 22.67 11.05
N LEU A 228 0.23 22.46 10.66
CA LEU A 228 -0.23 22.59 9.28
C LEU A 228 -0.10 24.04 8.79
N GLU A 229 -0.44 25.04 9.61
CA GLU A 229 -0.26 26.46 9.29
C GLU A 229 1.22 26.84 9.17
N TYR A 230 2.06 26.34 10.07
CA TYR A 230 3.51 26.54 10.00
C TYR A 230 4.12 25.88 8.76
N ALA A 231 3.72 24.65 8.45
CA ALA A 231 4.15 23.96 7.24
C ALA A 231 3.64 24.67 5.97
N ALA A 232 2.40 25.16 5.95
CA ALA A 232 1.89 25.96 4.83
C ALA A 232 2.63 27.30 4.67
N THR A 233 3.08 27.91 5.77
CA THR A 233 3.93 29.11 5.74
C THR A 233 5.30 28.76 5.17
N LEU A 234 5.88 27.66 5.64
CA LEU A 234 7.18 27.17 5.22
C LEU A 234 7.22 26.76 3.73
N ALA A 235 6.13 26.18 3.23
CA ALA A 235 5.95 25.83 1.82
C ALA A 235 5.91 27.06 0.91
N ARG A 236 5.56 28.24 1.45
CA ARG A 236 5.53 29.52 0.73
C ARG A 236 6.83 30.31 0.85
N THR A 237 7.79 29.84 1.67
CA THR A 237 9.09 30.49 1.79
C THR A 237 9.80 30.45 0.44
N GLN A 238 10.18 31.61 -0.04
CA GLN A 238 10.95 31.79 -1.27
C GLN A 238 12.24 32.56 -0.96
N PRO A 239 13.29 32.43 -1.78
CA PRO A 239 14.49 33.25 -1.67
C PRO A 239 14.18 34.76 -1.67
N ASP A 240 15.00 35.52 -0.95
CA ASP A 240 14.92 36.98 -0.98
C ASP A 240 15.45 37.51 -2.32
N GLY A 241 14.66 38.39 -2.95
CA GLY A 241 14.97 38.96 -4.25
C GLY A 241 14.41 38.17 -5.44
N THR A 242 14.19 38.86 -6.55
CA THR A 242 13.59 38.28 -7.77
C THR A 242 14.58 37.39 -8.52
N ALA A 243 15.87 37.76 -8.54
CA ALA A 243 16.92 37.00 -9.22
C ALA A 243 17.15 35.63 -8.56
N ALA A 244 17.26 35.56 -7.24
CA ALA A 244 17.44 34.30 -6.51
C ALA A 244 16.23 33.36 -6.67
N ARG A 245 15.01 33.91 -6.69
CA ARG A 245 13.78 33.14 -6.95
C ARG A 245 13.77 32.53 -8.35
N GLU A 246 14.16 33.30 -9.35
CA GLU A 246 14.22 32.84 -10.73
C GLU A 246 15.30 31.78 -10.93
N ASP A 247 16.48 31.99 -10.33
CA ASP A 247 17.59 31.02 -10.35
C ASP A 247 17.20 29.69 -9.68
N LEU A 248 16.56 29.73 -8.50
CA LEU A 248 16.03 28.52 -7.85
C LEU A 248 14.97 27.81 -8.71
N ARG A 249 14.09 28.57 -9.36
CA ARG A 249 13.05 28.04 -10.25
C ARG A 249 13.67 27.37 -11.48
N GLN A 250 14.66 27.99 -12.11
CA GLN A 250 15.35 27.43 -13.27
C GLN A 250 16.12 26.15 -12.92
N ARG A 251 16.82 26.13 -11.77
CA ARG A 251 17.46 24.90 -11.27
C ARG A 251 16.46 23.78 -11.05
N TRP A 252 15.30 24.09 -10.49
CA TRP A 252 14.25 23.11 -10.26
C TRP A 252 13.64 22.59 -11.57
N GLU A 253 13.35 23.49 -12.52
CA GLU A 253 12.84 23.12 -13.84
C GLU A 253 13.84 22.25 -14.62
N ALA A 254 15.14 22.55 -14.54
CA ALA A 254 16.19 21.75 -15.14
C ALA A 254 16.27 20.34 -14.54
N ASP A 255 16.27 20.23 -13.20
CA ASP A 255 16.32 18.93 -12.52
C ASP A 255 15.08 18.06 -12.82
N LEU A 256 13.89 18.68 -12.91
CA LEU A 256 12.67 17.99 -13.32
C LEU A 256 12.66 17.60 -14.80
N ALA A 257 13.34 18.34 -15.68
CA ALA A 257 13.45 18.00 -17.11
C ALA A 257 14.36 16.79 -17.36
N GLU A 258 15.39 16.60 -16.53
CA GLU A 258 16.28 15.43 -16.58
C GLU A 258 15.63 14.16 -16.01
N THR A 259 14.52 14.31 -15.29
CA THR A 259 13.80 13.21 -14.64
C THR A 259 12.84 12.53 -15.63
N THR A 260 13.18 11.32 -16.10
CA THR A 260 12.40 10.56 -17.10
C THR A 260 11.63 9.37 -16.52
N ASP A 261 11.92 8.98 -15.27
CA ASP A 261 11.36 7.82 -14.58
C ASP A 261 10.09 8.14 -13.76
N VAL A 262 9.61 9.38 -13.82
CA VAL A 262 8.48 9.88 -13.03
C VAL A 262 7.29 10.18 -13.94
N PRO A 263 6.06 9.78 -13.57
CA PRO A 263 4.86 10.10 -14.35
C PRO A 263 4.68 11.61 -14.58
N ALA A 264 4.22 11.97 -15.78
CA ALA A 264 4.16 13.36 -16.24
C ALA A 264 3.21 14.25 -15.41
N ASP A 265 2.14 13.66 -14.86
CA ASP A 265 1.21 14.30 -13.93
C ASP A 265 1.88 14.68 -12.61
N VAL A 266 2.72 13.80 -12.06
CA VAL A 266 3.50 14.05 -10.84
C VAL A 266 4.53 15.16 -11.08
N LEU A 267 5.20 15.14 -12.23
CA LEU A 267 6.14 16.21 -12.62
C LEU A 267 5.42 17.55 -12.82
N ALA A 268 4.23 17.56 -13.42
CA ALA A 268 3.44 18.78 -13.59
C ALA A 268 3.04 19.39 -12.24
N GLU A 269 2.67 18.55 -11.28
CA GLU A 269 2.35 18.98 -9.93
C GLU A 269 3.59 19.47 -9.17
N ALA A 270 4.72 18.76 -9.28
CA ALA A 270 6.00 19.18 -8.72
C ALA A 270 6.46 20.55 -9.25
N ARG A 271 6.19 20.86 -10.53
CA ARG A 271 6.41 22.19 -11.11
C ARG A 271 5.48 23.24 -10.52
N ALA A 272 4.19 22.92 -10.40
CA ALA A 272 3.19 23.86 -9.87
C ALA A 272 3.46 24.25 -8.40
N ILE A 273 4.00 23.30 -7.62
CA ILE A 273 4.28 23.46 -6.20
C ILE A 273 5.63 24.15 -5.95
N GLY A 274 6.64 23.83 -6.77
CA GLY A 274 8.03 24.26 -6.56
C GLY A 274 8.78 23.42 -5.50
N PRO A 275 10.10 23.60 -5.38
CA PRO A 275 10.94 22.69 -4.59
C PRO A 275 10.67 22.79 -3.08
N GLY A 276 10.45 24.01 -2.56
CA GLY A 276 10.17 24.23 -1.13
C GLY A 276 8.83 23.63 -0.70
N GLY A 277 7.77 23.87 -1.47
CA GLY A 277 6.47 23.27 -1.23
C GLY A 277 6.50 21.75 -1.33
N TRP A 278 7.25 21.19 -2.30
CA TRP A 278 7.38 19.75 -2.48
C TRP A 278 8.07 19.09 -1.29
N LEU A 279 9.15 19.69 -0.80
CA LEU A 279 9.90 19.18 0.36
C LEU A 279 9.02 19.16 1.62
N VAL A 280 8.22 20.20 1.85
CA VAL A 280 7.28 20.28 2.97
C VAL A 280 6.15 19.26 2.83
N TRP A 281 5.60 19.11 1.62
CA TRP A 281 4.56 18.14 1.32
C TRP A 281 5.02 16.70 1.56
N ALA A 282 6.23 16.37 1.10
CA ALA A 282 6.84 15.06 1.31
C ALA A 282 7.09 14.78 2.81
N ALA A 283 7.51 15.78 3.59
CA ALA A 283 7.69 15.63 5.04
C ALA A 283 6.38 15.25 5.77
N TYR A 284 5.23 15.66 5.23
CA TYR A 284 3.90 15.40 5.77
C TYR A 284 3.11 14.32 5.02
N ASP A 285 3.76 13.53 4.16
CA ASP A 285 3.12 12.43 3.42
C ASP A 285 1.84 12.86 2.68
N GLY A 286 1.85 14.09 2.15
CA GLY A 286 0.74 14.68 1.44
C GLY A 286 -0.51 15.03 2.24
N GLU A 287 -0.41 15.08 3.57
CA GLU A 287 -1.52 15.54 4.42
C GLU A 287 -1.81 17.05 4.30
N ILE A 288 -0.91 17.82 3.69
CA ILE A 288 -1.03 19.27 3.51
C ILE A 288 -1.51 19.56 2.09
N ASP A 289 -2.64 20.25 1.98
CA ASP A 289 -3.04 20.87 0.72
C ASP A 289 -2.21 22.14 0.48
N ILE A 290 -1.16 21.99 -0.29
CA ILE A 290 -0.27 23.06 -0.75
C ILE A 290 -0.75 23.71 -2.06
N SER A 291 -1.72 23.09 -2.76
CA SER A 291 -2.25 23.57 -4.03
C SER A 291 -3.11 24.84 -3.86
N ALA A 292 -3.70 25.04 -2.69
CA ALA A 292 -4.53 26.20 -2.37
C ALA A 292 -3.75 27.52 -2.18
N GLY A 293 -2.42 27.50 -2.20
CA GLY A 293 -1.57 28.70 -2.03
C GLY A 293 -1.17 29.42 -3.31
N GLY A 294 -1.29 28.78 -4.48
CA GLY A 294 -0.72 29.27 -5.75
C GLY A 294 -1.67 30.01 -6.69
N ALA A 295 -2.99 29.93 -6.50
CA ALA A 295 -3.94 30.54 -7.44
C ALA A 295 -5.21 31.04 -6.72
N ARG A 296 -5.10 32.23 -6.13
CA ARG A 296 -6.16 33.25 -6.28
C ARG A 296 -5.48 34.49 -6.84
N ARG A 297 -5.37 34.52 -8.17
CA ARG A 297 -5.39 35.77 -8.92
C ARG A 297 -6.85 36.05 -9.26
#